data_AF-A0A368FBW6-F1
#
_entry.id   AF-A0A368FBW6-F1
#
_cell.length_a   1.000
_cell.length_b   1.000
_cell.length_c   1.000
_cell.angle_alpha   90.00
_cell.angle_beta   90.00
_cell.angle_gamma   90.00
#
_symmetry.space_group_name_H-M   'P 1'
#
loop_
_entity.id
_entity.type
_entity.pdbx_description
1 polymer ?
#
loop_
_entity_poly.entity_id
_entity_poly.type
_entity_poly.pdbx_seq_one_letter_code
_entity_poly.pdbx_strand_id
1 'polypeptide(L)' 'MPGVAFTTGGARLGHGMGYYDRMLAIHQTRFGKLPARYGLALTQQIVDNVPLGSTDVPLDGVIRAD' A
#
# COMPACT_ATOMS: atom_id res chain seq x y z
N MET A 1 -1.89 -2.69 5.93
CA MET A 1 -0.72 -1.83 5.65
C MET A 1 -1.13 -0.39 5.97
N PRO A 2 -0.36 0.32 6.80
CA PRO A 2 -0.63 1.72 7.12
C PRO A 2 -0.16 2.65 6.00
N GLY A 3 -0.75 3.84 5.96
CA GLY A 3 -0.51 4.89 4.96
C GLY A 3 -1.23 6.18 5.35
N VAL A 4 -0.85 7.27 4.70
CA VAL A 4 -1.48 8.59 4.85
C VAL A 4 -2.72 8.71 3.97
N ALA A 5 -2.66 8.16 2.75
CA ALA A 5 -3.74 8.16 1.80
C ALA A 5 -3.80 6.82 1.03
N PHE A 6 -4.99 6.47 0.56
CA PHE A 6 -5.28 5.26 -0.18
C PHE A 6 -6.27 5.54 -1.30
N THR A 7 -6.23 4.77 -2.38
CA THR A 7 -7.30 4.73 -3.37
C THR A 7 -8.10 3.43 -3.25
N THR A 8 -9.33 3.42 -3.75
CA THR A 8 -10.14 2.19 -3.85
C THR A 8 -9.51 1.13 -4.76
N GLY A 9 -8.65 1.55 -5.69
CA GLY A 9 -7.84 0.68 -6.54
C GLY A 9 -6.57 0.11 -5.87
N GLY A 10 -6.37 0.35 -4.57
CA GLY A 10 -5.26 -0.22 -3.81
C GLY A 10 -3.95 0.57 -3.89
N ALA A 11 -3.93 1.75 -4.49
CA ALA A 11 -2.76 2.64 -4.39
C ALA A 11 -2.64 3.17 -2.96
N ARG A 12 -1.41 3.37 -2.48
CA ARG A 12 -1.12 3.75 -1.10
C ARG A 12 0.00 4.77 -1.05
N LEU A 13 -0.22 5.85 -0.31
CA LEU A 13 0.80 6.83 0.04
C LEU A 13 1.34 6.56 1.44
N GLY A 14 2.62 6.24 1.57
CA GLY A 14 3.31 6.12 2.86
C GLY A 14 3.80 7.48 3.39
N HIS A 15 4.57 7.45 4.48
CA HIS A 15 5.23 8.65 5.03
C HIS A 15 6.54 9.04 4.28
N GLY A 16 6.74 8.56 3.05
CA GLY A 16 7.88 8.95 2.19
C GLY A 16 9.17 8.14 2.31
N MET A 17 9.36 7.31 3.34
CA MET A 17 10.64 6.59 3.56
C MET A 17 10.73 5.19 2.92
N GLY A 18 9.71 4.76 2.18
CA GLY A 18 9.72 3.50 1.41
C GLY A 18 10.00 2.23 2.23
N TYR A 19 9.73 2.23 3.54
CA TYR A 19 10.05 1.09 4.42
C TYR A 19 9.30 -0.18 4.01
N TYR A 20 8.02 -0.05 3.69
CA TYR A 20 7.18 -1.19 3.33
C TYR A 20 7.51 -1.74 1.95
N ASP A 21 7.85 -0.89 0.99
CA ASP A 21 8.20 -1.31 -0.37
C ASP A 21 9.52 -2.08 -0.36
N ARG A 22 10.51 -1.62 0.42
CA ARG A 22 11.75 -2.37 0.69
C ARG A 22 11.50 -3.71 1.37
N MET A 23 10.62 -3.75 2.39
CA MET A 23 10.27 -5.00 3.07
C MET A 23 9.61 -6.01 2.12
N LEU A 24 8.67 -5.55 1.27
CA LEU A 24 7.99 -6.38 0.29
C LEU A 24 8.96 -6.92 -0.77
N ALA A 25 9.91 -6.11 -1.25
CA ALA A 25 10.94 -6.55 -2.16
C ALA A 25 11.84 -7.63 -1.54
N ILE A 26 12.28 -7.45 -0.28
CA ILE A 26 13.06 -8.47 0.45
C ILE A 26 12.25 -9.76 0.63
N HIS A 27 10.96 -9.65 0.98
CA HIS A 27 10.09 -10.80 1.14
C HIS A 27 9.92 -11.57 -0.18
N GLN A 28 9.67 -10.86 -1.29
CA GLN A 28 9.55 -11.47 -2.62
C GLN A 28 10.84 -12.20 -3.01
N THR A 29 12.01 -11.60 -2.80
CA THR A 29 13.30 -12.24 -3.08
C THR A 29 13.54 -13.47 -2.22
N ARG A 30 13.14 -13.43 -0.94
CA ARG A 30 13.39 -14.54 0.00
C ARG A 30 12.43 -15.72 -0.18
N PHE A 31 11.16 -15.45 -0.49
CA PHE A 31 10.10 -16.47 -0.47
C PHE A 31 9.44 -16.70 -1.84
N GLY A 32 9.83 -15.96 -2.87
CA GLY A 32 9.26 -16.08 -4.22
C GLY A 32 7.82 -15.60 -4.35
N LYS A 33 7.25 -14.97 -3.32
CA LYS A 33 5.87 -14.45 -3.33
C LYS A 33 5.70 -13.21 -2.45
N LEU A 34 4.73 -12.39 -2.80
CA LEU A 34 4.26 -11.28 -1.97
C LEU A 34 3.23 -11.80 -0.95
N PRO A 35 3.20 -11.25 0.27
CA PRO A 35 2.11 -11.51 1.20
C PRO A 35 0.82 -10.82 0.72
N ALA A 36 -0.32 -11.16 1.33
CA ALA A 36 -1.54 -10.39 1.16
C ALA A 36 -1.38 -8.98 1.77
N ARG A 37 -1.82 -7.95 1.03
CA ARG A 37 -1.59 -6.54 1.33
C ARG A 37 -2.92 -5.82 1.40
N TYR A 38 -3.51 -5.76 2.59
CA TYR A 38 -4.75 -5.00 2.81
C TYR A 38 -4.49 -3.72 3.59
N GLY A 39 -4.96 -2.59 3.09
CA GLY A 39 -4.97 -1.30 3.80
C GLY A 39 -6.12 -1.23 4.79
N LEU A 40 -5.88 -0.64 5.97
CA LEU A 40 -6.96 -0.20 6.86
C LEU A 40 -6.96 1.33 6.81
N ALA A 41 -8.08 1.92 6.41
CA ALA A 41 -8.18 3.34 6.14
C ALA A 41 -9.42 3.94 6.80
N LEU A 42 -9.30 5.16 7.32
CA LEU A 42 -10.47 5.99 7.57
C LEU A 42 -11.04 6.51 6.26
N THR A 43 -12.32 6.88 6.24
CA THR A 43 -12.98 7.47 5.06
C THR A 43 -12.22 8.70 4.55
N GLN A 44 -11.67 9.51 5.46
CA GLN A 44 -10.86 10.71 5.13
C GLN A 44 -9.51 10.40 4.47
N GLN A 45 -9.04 9.16 4.54
CA GLN A 45 -7.80 8.73 3.90
C GLN A 45 -8.04 8.19 2.49
N ILE A 46 -9.29 8.05 2.05
CA ILE A 46 -9.62 7.63 0.69
C ILE A 46 -9.59 8.86 -0.23
N VAL A 47 -8.76 8.79 -1.27
CA VAL A 47 -8.61 9.83 -2.29
C VAL A 47 -8.76 9.21 -3.68
N ASP A 48 -9.04 10.03 -4.68
CA ASP A 48 -9.25 9.56 -6.06
C ASP A 48 -7.95 9.06 -6.70
N ASN A 49 -6.82 9.69 -6.38
CA ASN A 49 -5.53 9.36 -6.95
C ASN A 49 -4.40 9.48 -5.92
N VAL A 50 -3.46 8.55 -6.00
CA VAL A 50 -2.17 8.61 -5.30
C VAL A 50 -1.07 8.45 -6.35
N PRO A 51 -0.10 9.39 -6.44
CA PRO A 51 1.04 9.21 -7.33
C PRO A 51 1.86 8.00 -6.87
N LEU A 52 2.12 7.08 -7.78
CA LEU A 52 2.93 5.88 -7.54
C LEU A 52 4.27 5.99 -8.28
N GLY A 53 5.34 5.59 -7.61
CA GLY A 53 6.65 5.36 -8.22
C GLY A 53 6.76 3.95 -8.83
N SER A 54 7.82 3.73 -9.60
CA SER A 54 8.09 2.43 -10.25
C SER A 54 8.35 1.28 -9.27
N THR A 55 8.74 1.60 -8.03
CA THR A 55 9.03 0.63 -6.97
C THR A 55 7.85 0.40 -6.03
N ASP A 56 6.76 1.16 -6.17
CA ASP A 56 5.62 1.05 -5.28
C ASP A 56 4.81 -0.20 -5.61
N VAL A 57 4.43 -0.90 -4.55
CA VAL A 57 3.66 -2.14 -4.66
C VAL A 57 2.20 -1.86 -4.29
N PRO A 58 1.24 -2.02 -5.21
CA PRO A 58 -0.18 -1.86 -4.91
C PRO A 58 -0.66 -2.85 -3.84
N LEU A 59 -1.67 -2.42 -3.11
CA LEU A 59 -2.42 -3.26 -2.17
C LEU A 59 -3.38 -4.16 -2.93
N ASP A 60 -3.69 -5.33 -2.35
CA ASP A 60 -4.73 -6.24 -2.83
C ASP A 60 -6.14 -5.69 -2.55
N GLY A 61 -6.25 -4.77 -1.58
CA GLY A 61 -7.49 -4.06 -1.27
C GLY A 61 -7.33 -3.08 -0.12
N VAL A 62 -8.36 -2.26 0.09
CA VAL A 62 -8.44 -1.31 1.20
C VAL A 62 -9.78 -1.50 1.90
N ILE A 63 -9.72 -1.75 3.20
CA ILE A 63 -10.89 -1.83 4.08
C ILE A 63 -11.01 -0.48 4.77
N ARG A 64 -12.21 0.07 4.78
CA ARG A 64 -12.50 1.35 5.41
C ARG A 64 -13.71 1.23 6.35
N ALA A 65 -13.85 2.20 7.23
CA ALA A 65 -14.99 2.29 8.13
C ALA A 65 -16.16 2.97 7.40
N ASP A 66 -16.93 2.18 6.65
CA ASP A 66 -18.27 2.50 6.15
C ASP A 66 -19.28 1.40 6.54
#